data_AF-B9HIT8-F1
#
_entry.id   AF-B9HIT8-F1
#
_cell.length_a   1.000
_cell.length_b   1.000
_cell.length_c   1.000
_cell.angle_alpha   90.00
_cell.angle_beta   90.00
_cell.angle_gamma   90.00
#
_symmetry.space_group_name_H-M   'P 1'
#
loop_
_entity.id
_entity.type
_entity.pdbx_description
1 polymer ?
#
loop_
_entity_poly.entity_id
_entity_poly.type
_entity_poly.pdbx_seq_one_letter_code
_entity_poly.pdbx_strand_id
1 'polypeptide(L)'
;MGDVLTELPPSSRFFQEDLDNFATSSPPLSSPSLLLTNLKPDKPLHPSLLIIALSSPSLYVFHHISSKTLIGSLVLPEIPFSANLIGPSLGDKSCNIYALNGADNLTLVVSVQCSVSAERSIAVAKLLIGDQIIPERVLILDSVQNQNFRGRLAPDEINVFKLETSAERKGLSDDGRGGSSLLKGLDYFPSGSVLDGLAAALLARCQMRKIRGTLCVSWPRHGVSVVAMVMSLLQRNVLHGFDLSSIGDSMDESSRFSSIKNYPFDSDMYT
;
A
#
# COMPACT_ATOMS: atom_id res chain seq x y z
N MET A 1 25.78 59.56 -25.92
CA MET A 1 26.81 59.04 -25.00
C MET A 1 26.20 57.81 -24.36
N GLY A 2 26.89 56.67 -24.47
CA GLY A 2 26.28 55.33 -24.53
C GLY A 2 25.65 54.80 -23.25
N ASP A 3 24.63 53.98 -23.47
CA ASP A 3 23.89 53.16 -22.52
C ASP A 3 24.81 52.05 -21.96
N VAL A 4 25.07 52.07 -20.65
CA VAL A 4 25.89 51.07 -19.94
C VAL A 4 25.05 50.47 -18.83
N LEU A 5 24.05 49.69 -19.24
CA LEU A 5 23.44 48.66 -18.40
C LEU A 5 23.58 47.34 -19.14
N THR A 6 24.79 46.78 -19.14
CA THR A 6 25.00 45.37 -19.48
C THR A 6 24.36 44.52 -18.38
N GLU A 7 23.09 44.18 -18.58
CA GLU A 7 22.31 43.19 -17.81
C GLU A 7 22.78 41.74 -18.08
N LEU A 8 24.10 41.50 -18.11
CA LEU A 8 24.60 40.13 -18.17
C LEU A 8 24.86 39.67 -16.74
N PRO A 9 24.19 38.59 -16.26
CA PRO A 9 24.48 38.04 -14.96
C PRO A 9 25.97 37.66 -14.90
N PRO A 10 26.61 37.76 -13.72
CA PRO A 10 28.00 37.37 -13.56
C PRO A 10 28.19 35.93 -14.04
N SER A 11 29.32 35.67 -14.71
CA SER A 11 29.67 34.33 -15.20
C SER A 11 29.59 33.32 -14.04
N SER A 12 28.95 32.18 -14.29
CA SER A 12 28.89 31.06 -13.35
C SER A 12 30.27 30.76 -12.78
N ARG A 13 30.37 30.60 -11.45
CA ARG A 13 31.60 30.13 -10.77
C ARG A 13 31.84 28.63 -10.98
N PHE A 14 30.82 27.89 -11.40
CA PHE A 14 30.93 26.48 -11.71
C PHE A 14 31.37 26.35 -13.16
N PHE A 15 32.48 25.62 -13.37
CA PHE A 15 32.86 25.17 -14.70
C PHE A 15 31.82 24.17 -15.19
N GLN A 16 31.62 24.07 -16.51
CA GLN A 16 30.69 23.10 -17.10
C GLN A 16 30.99 21.66 -16.62
N GLU A 17 32.29 21.38 -16.42
CA GLU A 17 32.85 20.14 -15.90
C GLU A 17 32.41 19.85 -14.45
N ASP A 18 32.27 20.89 -13.61
CA ASP A 18 31.80 20.77 -12.23
C ASP A 18 30.29 20.51 -12.16
N LEU A 19 29.53 21.02 -13.14
CA LEU A 19 28.09 20.75 -13.27
C LEU A 19 27.85 19.29 -13.71
N ASP A 20 28.72 18.75 -14.55
CA ASP A 20 28.62 17.37 -15.06
C ASP A 20 28.84 16.31 -13.96
N ASN A 21 29.62 16.63 -12.92
CA ASN A 21 29.82 15.77 -11.75
C ASN A 21 28.53 15.54 -10.92
N PHE A 22 27.57 16.46 -10.98
CA PHE A 22 26.24 16.30 -10.37
C PHE A 22 25.20 15.76 -11.37
N ALA A 23 25.56 15.64 -12.65
CA ALA A 23 24.68 15.24 -13.74
C ALA A 23 24.85 13.76 -14.15
N THR A 24 25.72 13.00 -13.48
CA THR A 24 25.83 11.55 -13.73
C THR A 24 24.52 10.90 -13.29
N SER A 25 23.62 10.70 -14.26
CA SER A 25 22.36 9.99 -14.04
C SER A 25 22.69 8.63 -13.43
N SER A 26 22.15 8.35 -12.25
CA SER A 26 22.22 7.02 -11.68
C SER A 26 21.74 6.01 -12.73
N PRO A 27 22.38 4.82 -12.84
CA PRO A 27 21.96 3.83 -13.81
C PRO A 27 20.47 3.55 -13.64
N PRO A 28 19.70 3.45 -14.74
CA PRO A 28 18.26 3.28 -14.65
C PRO A 28 17.95 2.02 -13.86
N LEU A 29 17.25 2.18 -12.74
CA LEU A 29 16.87 1.06 -11.89
C LEU A 29 15.99 0.09 -12.68
N SER A 30 16.34 -1.20 -12.64
CA SER A 30 15.57 -2.26 -13.31
C SER A 30 14.08 -2.18 -12.96
N SER A 31 13.19 -2.37 -13.94
CA SER A 31 11.75 -2.18 -13.69
C SER A 31 11.18 -3.28 -12.80
N PRO A 32 10.24 -2.96 -11.89
CA PRO A 32 9.47 -3.98 -11.19
C PRO A 32 8.69 -4.84 -12.19
N SER A 33 8.47 -6.11 -11.86
CA SER A 33 7.75 -7.04 -12.72
C SER A 33 6.67 -7.78 -11.96
N LEU A 34 5.55 -8.05 -12.65
CA LEU A 34 4.42 -8.79 -12.11
C LEU A 34 4.45 -10.20 -12.69
N LEU A 35 4.58 -11.21 -11.84
CA LEU A 35 4.53 -12.61 -12.22
C LEU A 35 3.19 -13.20 -11.77
N LEU A 36 2.34 -13.57 -12.71
CA LEU A 36 1.06 -14.22 -12.45
C LEU A 36 1.11 -15.67 -12.92
N THR A 37 0.63 -16.60 -12.11
CA THR A 37 0.44 -18.02 -12.42
C THR A 37 -0.84 -18.25 -13.23
N ASN A 38 -1.34 -17.22 -13.92
CA ASN A 38 -2.61 -17.29 -14.64
C ASN A 38 -2.53 -18.34 -15.76
N LEU A 39 -3.48 -19.29 -15.76
CA LEU A 39 -3.63 -20.31 -16.80
C LEU A 39 -3.94 -19.71 -18.19
N LYS A 40 -4.33 -18.42 -18.26
CA LYS A 40 -4.59 -17.67 -19.49
C LYS A 40 -3.77 -16.37 -19.51
N PRO A 41 -2.50 -16.39 -19.94
CA PRO A 41 -1.61 -15.24 -19.92
C PRO A 41 -2.11 -14.05 -20.77
N ASP A 42 -2.97 -14.31 -21.76
CA ASP A 42 -3.44 -13.30 -22.71
C ASP A 42 -4.63 -12.47 -22.21
N LYS A 43 -5.21 -12.80 -21.04
CA LYS A 43 -6.37 -12.08 -20.51
C LYS A 43 -6.08 -11.45 -19.15
N PRO A 44 -6.36 -10.15 -18.98
CA PRO A 44 -6.21 -9.49 -17.69
C PRO A 44 -7.20 -10.02 -16.66
N LEU A 45 -6.80 -9.92 -15.39
CA LEU A 45 -7.63 -10.24 -14.24
C LEU A 45 -8.58 -9.06 -13.97
N HIS A 46 -9.86 -9.37 -13.81
CA HIS A 46 -10.91 -8.39 -13.50
C HIS A 46 -11.56 -8.73 -12.15
N PRO A 47 -10.87 -8.50 -11.02
CA PRO A 47 -11.46 -8.74 -9.73
C PRO A 47 -12.51 -7.68 -9.39
N SER A 48 -13.62 -8.10 -8.77
CA SER A 48 -14.60 -7.16 -8.23
C SER A 48 -14.01 -6.33 -7.10
N LEU A 49 -13.08 -6.92 -6.34
CA LEU A 49 -12.37 -6.27 -5.26
C LEU A 49 -10.90 -6.67 -5.24
N LEU A 50 -10.02 -5.67 -5.22
CA LEU A 50 -8.59 -5.83 -4.94
C LEU A 50 -8.27 -5.24 -3.57
N ILE A 51 -7.83 -6.08 -2.65
CA ILE A 51 -7.39 -5.67 -1.31
C ILE A 51 -5.86 -5.62 -1.32
N ILE A 52 -5.27 -4.52 -0.87
CA ILE A 52 -3.81 -4.34 -0.79
C ILE A 52 -3.44 -4.12 0.67
N ALA A 53 -2.79 -5.12 1.27
CA ALA A 53 -2.34 -5.11 2.66
C ALA A 53 -0.89 -4.62 2.73
N LEU A 54 -0.69 -3.45 3.31
CA LEU A 54 0.62 -2.81 3.52
C LEU A 54 0.99 -2.79 5.02
N SER A 55 0.00 -2.56 5.87
CA SER A 55 0.18 -2.46 7.31
C SER A 55 0.52 -3.80 7.96
N SER A 56 1.24 -3.77 9.09
CA SER A 56 1.47 -4.98 9.87
C SER A 56 0.17 -5.68 10.32
N PRO A 57 -0.87 -4.96 10.79
CA PRO A 57 -2.11 -5.60 11.21
C PRO A 57 -2.85 -6.27 10.06
N SER A 58 -2.94 -5.62 8.89
CA SER A 58 -3.59 -6.21 7.72
C SER A 58 -2.83 -7.42 7.18
N LEU A 59 -1.50 -7.34 7.08
CA LEU A 59 -0.66 -8.48 6.69
C LEU A 59 -0.86 -9.68 7.62
N TYR A 60 -0.91 -9.43 8.93
CA TYR A 60 -1.19 -10.48 9.91
C TYR A 60 -2.56 -11.14 9.69
N VAL A 61 -3.62 -10.34 9.47
CA VAL A 61 -4.97 -10.89 9.20
C VAL A 61 -4.95 -11.77 7.95
N PHE A 62 -4.45 -11.27 6.82
CA PHE A 62 -4.47 -12.03 5.55
C PHE A 62 -3.53 -13.24 5.54
N HIS A 63 -2.45 -13.21 6.31
CA HIS A 63 -1.59 -14.37 6.51
C HIS A 63 -2.34 -15.55 7.13
N HIS A 64 -3.24 -15.28 8.07
CA HIS A 64 -3.99 -16.33 8.78
C HIS A 64 -5.30 -16.74 8.12
N ILE A 65 -5.72 -16.08 7.03
CA ILE A 65 -6.86 -16.56 6.23
C ILE A 65 -6.47 -17.87 5.54
N SER A 66 -7.13 -18.97 5.89
CA SER A 66 -6.85 -20.30 5.33
C SER A 66 -7.34 -20.47 3.88
N SER A 67 -8.47 -19.83 3.53
CA SER A 67 -9.12 -19.95 2.22
C SER A 67 -8.53 -19.01 1.17
N LYS A 68 -7.23 -19.14 0.88
CA LYS A 68 -6.54 -18.35 -0.16
C LYS A 68 -5.60 -19.20 -1.01
N THR A 69 -5.52 -18.87 -2.30
CA THR A 69 -4.63 -19.53 -3.27
C THR A 69 -3.61 -18.52 -3.77
N LEU A 70 -2.32 -18.84 -3.74
CA LEU A 70 -1.28 -17.99 -4.34
C LEU A 70 -1.41 -18.03 -5.86
N ILE A 71 -1.60 -16.87 -6.49
CA ILE A 71 -1.77 -16.73 -7.94
C ILE A 71 -0.68 -15.89 -8.61
N GLY A 72 0.24 -15.32 -7.83
CA GLY A 72 1.34 -14.54 -8.37
C GLY A 72 2.13 -13.78 -7.32
N SER A 73 3.14 -13.05 -7.77
CA SER A 73 3.97 -12.17 -6.95
C SER A 73 4.45 -10.99 -7.78
N LEU A 74 4.61 -9.83 -7.14
CA LEU A 74 5.39 -8.71 -7.66
C LEU A 74 6.85 -8.89 -7.26
N VAL A 75 7.75 -8.76 -8.22
CA VAL A 75 9.20 -8.84 -8.04
C VAL A 75 9.79 -7.45 -8.13
N LEU A 76 10.49 -7.05 -7.08
CA LEU A 76 11.27 -5.81 -7.01
C LEU A 76 12.76 -6.17 -7.10
N PRO A 77 13.47 -5.75 -8.15
CA PRO A 77 14.87 -6.13 -8.37
C PRO A 77 15.82 -5.77 -7.22
N GLU A 78 15.52 -4.69 -6.50
CA GLU A 78 16.30 -4.20 -5.37
C GLU A 78 16.16 -5.02 -4.07
N ILE A 79 15.21 -5.95 -4.00
CA ILE A 79 14.89 -6.66 -2.75
C ILE A 79 15.51 -8.06 -2.79
N PRO A 80 16.47 -8.36 -1.88
CA PRO A 80 17.11 -9.67 -1.88
C PRO A 80 16.15 -10.76 -1.40
N PHE A 81 16.13 -11.88 -2.12
CA PHE A 81 15.34 -13.07 -1.78
C PHE A 81 16.03 -14.02 -0.79
N SER A 82 17.29 -13.77 -0.46
CA SER A 82 18.15 -14.68 0.31
C SER A 82 17.72 -14.94 1.76
N ALA A 83 16.81 -14.14 2.30
CA ALA A 83 16.29 -14.28 3.66
C ALA A 83 14.85 -14.82 3.73
N ASN A 84 14.25 -15.16 2.59
CA ASN A 84 12.87 -15.66 2.56
C ASN A 84 12.83 -17.18 2.82
N LEU A 85 11.79 -17.62 3.54
CA LEU A 85 11.54 -19.03 3.75
C LEU A 85 10.88 -19.67 2.51
N ILE A 86 10.98 -21.00 2.40
CA ILE A 86 10.37 -21.76 1.29
C ILE A 86 8.83 -21.75 1.38
N GLY A 87 8.29 -21.62 2.58
CA GLY A 87 6.85 -21.47 2.85
C GLY A 87 6.48 -20.03 3.16
N PRO A 88 5.19 -19.66 3.03
CA PRO A 88 4.72 -18.31 3.32
C PRO A 88 5.01 -17.95 4.78
N SER A 89 5.79 -16.89 5.00
CA SER A 89 6.10 -16.37 6.32
C SER A 89 5.78 -14.88 6.40
N LEU A 90 5.35 -14.43 7.58
CA LEU A 90 5.14 -13.01 7.86
C LEU A 90 6.41 -12.17 7.70
N GLY A 91 7.58 -12.77 7.93
CA GLY A 91 8.88 -12.10 7.84
C GLY A 91 9.49 -12.04 6.44
N ASP A 92 8.89 -12.70 5.44
CA ASP A 92 9.43 -12.71 4.08
C ASP A 92 9.34 -11.32 3.46
N LYS A 93 10.40 -10.90 2.77
CA LYS A 93 10.42 -9.64 1.98
C LYS A 93 9.81 -9.89 0.61
N SER A 94 8.53 -10.25 0.60
CA SER A 94 7.81 -10.62 -0.63
C SER A 94 6.60 -9.69 -0.89
N CYS A 95 6.07 -9.76 -2.10
CA CYS A 95 4.85 -9.07 -2.49
C CYS A 95 3.93 -10.05 -3.21
N ASN A 96 3.23 -10.88 -2.44
CA ASN A 96 2.46 -12.00 -2.95
C ASN A 96 1.02 -11.60 -3.28
N ILE A 97 0.45 -12.24 -4.29
CA ILE A 97 -0.91 -12.02 -4.77
C ILE A 97 -1.69 -13.31 -4.59
N TYR A 98 -2.76 -13.24 -3.82
CA TYR A 98 -3.62 -14.36 -3.49
C TYR A 98 -5.03 -14.13 -4.06
N ALA A 99 -5.65 -15.19 -4.55
CA ALA A 99 -7.09 -15.23 -4.77
C ALA A 99 -7.78 -15.77 -3.51
N LEU A 100 -8.80 -15.07 -3.01
CA LEU A 100 -9.61 -15.57 -1.91
C LEU A 100 -10.64 -16.57 -2.44
N ASN A 101 -10.61 -17.78 -1.91
CA ASN A 101 -11.54 -18.84 -2.27
C ASN A 101 -12.81 -18.69 -1.44
N GLY A 102 -13.99 -18.77 -2.06
CA GLY A 102 -15.28 -18.76 -1.36
C GLY A 102 -16.10 -17.48 -1.47
N ALA A 103 -15.60 -16.46 -2.18
CA ALA A 103 -16.43 -15.31 -2.59
C ALA A 103 -17.13 -15.61 -3.92
N ASP A 104 -18.39 -15.18 -4.08
CA ASP A 104 -19.15 -15.30 -5.33
C ASP A 104 -18.47 -14.58 -6.50
N ASN A 105 -17.69 -13.53 -6.18
CA ASN A 105 -16.93 -12.74 -7.14
C ASN A 105 -15.43 -12.82 -6.86
N LEU A 106 -14.62 -12.71 -7.92
CA LEU A 106 -13.16 -12.76 -7.82
C LEU A 106 -12.62 -11.63 -6.93
N THR A 107 -12.14 -12.00 -5.74
CA THR A 107 -11.48 -11.09 -4.80
C THR A 107 -10.00 -11.44 -4.72
N LEU A 108 -9.14 -10.46 -4.96
CA LEU A 108 -7.70 -10.61 -4.87
C LEU A 108 -7.15 -9.87 -3.66
N VAL A 109 -6.14 -10.46 -3.02
CA VAL A 109 -5.39 -9.87 -1.91
C VAL A 109 -3.93 -9.78 -2.31
N VAL A 110 -3.37 -8.58 -2.24
CA VAL A 110 -1.94 -8.32 -2.42
C VAL A 110 -1.34 -8.07 -1.04
N SER A 111 -0.45 -8.95 -0.60
CA SER A 111 0.30 -8.82 0.65
C SER A 111 1.68 -8.25 0.36
N VAL A 112 1.87 -6.95 0.63
CA VAL A 112 3.14 -6.26 0.42
C VAL A 112 3.94 -6.29 1.72
N GLN A 113 4.81 -7.29 1.87
CA GLN A 113 5.64 -7.45 3.06
C GLN A 113 7.01 -6.79 2.90
N CYS A 114 7.40 -6.50 1.67
CA CYS A 114 8.64 -5.84 1.32
C CYS A 114 8.54 -4.30 1.42
N SER A 115 9.67 -3.63 1.68
CA SER A 115 9.74 -2.17 1.73
C SER A 115 9.81 -1.60 0.31
N VAL A 116 8.74 -0.93 -0.13
CA VAL A 116 8.72 -0.21 -1.41
C VAL A 116 9.11 1.24 -1.16
N SER A 117 10.18 1.69 -1.80
CA SER A 117 10.64 3.07 -1.66
C SER A 117 9.66 4.07 -2.30
N ALA A 118 9.78 5.34 -1.92
CA ALA A 118 8.93 6.40 -2.47
C ALA A 118 9.11 6.53 -3.99
N GLU A 119 10.34 6.40 -4.50
CA GLU A 119 10.63 6.51 -5.95
C GLU A 119 9.96 5.39 -6.76
N ARG A 120 9.76 4.22 -6.13
CA ARG A 120 9.17 3.03 -6.78
C ARG A 120 7.66 2.94 -6.65
N SER A 121 7.09 3.66 -5.68
CA SER A 121 5.67 3.56 -5.32
C SER A 121 4.74 3.76 -6.52
N ILE A 122 5.04 4.73 -7.40
CA ILE A 122 4.24 4.99 -8.61
C ILE A 122 4.33 3.83 -9.62
N ALA A 123 5.53 3.27 -9.83
CA ALA A 123 5.73 2.16 -10.76
C ALA A 123 5.00 0.90 -10.27
N VAL A 124 5.11 0.61 -8.98
CA VAL A 124 4.40 -0.51 -8.34
C VAL A 124 2.88 -0.32 -8.41
N ALA A 125 2.38 0.88 -8.10
CA ALA A 125 0.96 1.18 -8.18
C ALA A 125 0.41 1.02 -9.61
N LYS A 126 1.20 1.41 -10.63
CA LYS A 126 0.84 1.20 -12.04
C LYS A 126 0.76 -0.28 -12.42
N LEU A 127 1.62 -1.13 -11.86
CA LEU A 127 1.62 -2.58 -12.11
C LEU A 127 0.45 -3.30 -11.42
N LEU A 128 0.21 -2.98 -10.15
CA LEU A 128 -0.87 -3.59 -9.37
C LEU A 128 -2.27 -3.12 -9.82
N ILE A 129 -2.37 -1.89 -10.32
CA ILE A 129 -3.61 -1.28 -10.82
C ILE A 129 -3.34 -0.77 -12.23
N GLY A 130 -3.40 -1.70 -13.17
CA GLY A 130 -2.85 -1.52 -14.51
C GLY A 130 -3.49 -2.43 -15.52
N ASP A 131 -2.70 -2.84 -16.49
CA ASP A 131 -3.23 -3.55 -17.66
C ASP A 131 -3.46 -5.02 -17.37
N GLN A 132 -2.68 -5.64 -16.46
CA GLN A 132 -2.84 -7.05 -16.09
C GLN A 132 -3.88 -7.29 -14.99
N ILE A 133 -4.10 -6.32 -14.10
CA ILE A 133 -5.08 -6.38 -13.02
C ILE A 133 -5.93 -5.11 -13.09
N ILE A 134 -7.18 -5.28 -13.47
CA ILE A 134 -8.15 -4.20 -13.68
C ILE A 134 -9.30 -4.40 -12.69
N PRO A 135 -9.15 -3.90 -11.44
CA PRO A 135 -10.16 -4.07 -10.41
C PRO A 135 -11.34 -3.12 -10.60
N GLU A 136 -12.54 -3.57 -10.23
CA GLU A 136 -13.72 -2.69 -10.15
C GLU A 136 -13.65 -1.78 -8.92
N ARG A 137 -13.15 -2.32 -7.80
CA ARG A 137 -12.99 -1.61 -6.53
C ARG A 137 -11.68 -2.00 -5.85
N VAL A 138 -11.08 -1.07 -5.11
CA VAL A 138 -9.80 -1.26 -4.42
C VAL A 138 -9.91 -0.86 -2.96
N LEU A 139 -9.43 -1.72 -2.06
CA LEU A 139 -9.24 -1.44 -0.64
C LEU A 139 -7.74 -1.45 -0.32
N ILE A 140 -7.22 -0.37 0.23
CA ILE A 140 -5.82 -0.28 0.65
C ILE A 140 -5.81 -0.21 2.18
N LEU A 141 -4.99 -1.05 2.82
CA LEU A 141 -4.88 -1.13 4.28
C LEU A 141 -3.46 -0.79 4.69
N ASP A 142 -3.28 0.41 5.24
CA ASP A 142 -1.99 0.91 5.71
C ASP A 142 -2.06 1.37 7.17
N SER A 143 -0.93 1.79 7.73
CA SER A 143 -0.87 2.38 9.06
C SER A 143 -0.42 3.83 9.00
N VAL A 144 -0.92 4.64 9.94
CA VAL A 144 -0.51 6.03 10.06
C VAL A 144 0.94 6.09 10.54
N GLN A 145 1.74 6.92 9.87
CA GLN A 145 3.05 7.31 10.38
C GLN A 145 2.90 8.55 11.26
N ASN A 146 3.46 8.50 12.47
CA ASN A 146 3.34 9.60 13.44
C ASN A 146 3.85 10.95 12.88
N GLN A 147 4.87 10.90 12.02
CA GLN A 147 5.50 12.09 11.43
C GLN A 147 4.58 12.85 10.46
N ASN A 148 3.61 12.16 9.84
CA ASN A 148 2.75 12.73 8.80
C ASN A 148 1.33 13.04 9.29
N PHE A 149 1.05 12.81 10.58
CA PHE A 149 -0.24 13.06 11.20
C PHE A 149 -0.26 14.40 11.94
N ARG A 150 -1.19 15.28 11.55
CA ARG A 150 -1.39 16.55 12.21
C ARG A 150 -2.35 16.38 13.39
N GLY A 151 -1.77 16.19 14.57
CA GLY A 151 -2.51 16.02 15.82
C GLY A 151 -1.69 15.24 16.83
N ARG A 152 -2.36 14.67 17.85
CA ARG A 152 -1.74 13.76 18.80
C ARG A 152 -2.30 12.36 18.57
N LEU A 153 -1.42 11.40 18.32
CA LEU A 153 -1.76 9.98 18.30
C LEU A 153 -1.08 9.33 19.50
N ALA A 154 -1.87 9.06 20.54
CA ALA A 154 -1.34 8.38 21.71
C ALA A 154 -1.10 6.89 21.38
N PRO A 155 0.02 6.26 21.81
CA PRO A 155 0.29 4.86 21.49
C PRO A 155 -0.73 3.86 22.04
N ASP A 156 -1.44 4.25 23.09
CA ASP A 156 -2.52 3.52 23.77
C ASP A 156 -3.89 3.69 23.12
N GLU A 157 -4.06 4.72 22.27
CA GLU A 157 -5.29 4.94 21.52
C GLU A 157 -5.30 4.11 20.24
N ILE A 158 -6.46 3.51 19.95
CA ILE A 158 -6.68 2.77 18.71
C ILE A 158 -7.58 3.60 17.81
N ASN A 159 -7.03 4.06 16.70
CA ASN A 159 -7.74 4.91 15.75
C ASN A 159 -7.68 4.30 14.36
N VAL A 160 -8.79 4.39 13.64
CA VAL A 160 -8.87 3.97 12.23
C VAL A 160 -9.60 5.05 11.46
N PHE A 161 -8.97 5.48 10.38
CA PHE A 161 -9.50 6.51 9.51
C PHE A 161 -9.58 6.02 8.07
N LYS A 162 -10.34 6.74 7.25
CA LYS A 162 -10.43 6.46 5.82
C LYS A 162 -10.17 7.67 4.93
N LEU A 163 -9.70 7.38 3.72
CA LEU A 163 -9.69 8.27 2.56
C LEU A 163 -10.34 7.56 1.39
N GLU A 164 -11.06 8.29 0.55
CA GLU A 164 -11.82 7.72 -0.56
C GLU A 164 -11.60 8.52 -1.83
N THR A 165 -11.56 7.80 -2.94
CA THR A 165 -11.61 8.41 -4.27
C THR A 165 -12.96 9.10 -4.51
N SER A 166 -12.96 10.05 -5.45
CA SER A 166 -14.19 10.73 -5.87
C SER A 166 -15.25 9.76 -6.43
N ALA A 167 -14.83 8.72 -7.15
CA ALA A 167 -15.73 7.70 -7.70
C ALA A 167 -16.41 6.89 -6.58
N GLU A 168 -15.65 6.53 -5.54
CA GLU A 168 -16.18 5.84 -4.37
C GLU A 168 -17.21 6.70 -3.62
N ARG A 169 -16.93 8.01 -3.44
CA ARG A 169 -17.88 8.95 -2.82
C ARG A 169 -19.13 9.19 -3.67
N LYS A 170 -19.01 9.27 -4.99
CA LYS A 170 -20.16 9.48 -5.90
C LYS A 170 -21.09 8.28 -5.98
N GLY A 171 -20.59 7.07 -5.75
CA GLY A 171 -21.43 5.87 -5.61
C GLY A 171 -22.50 6.01 -4.53
N LEU A 172 -22.34 6.94 -3.57
CA LEU A 172 -23.34 7.24 -2.54
C LEU A 172 -24.59 7.96 -3.08
N SER A 173 -24.52 8.62 -4.25
CA SER A 173 -25.55 9.60 -4.66
C SER A 173 -26.42 9.23 -5.87
N ASP A 174 -26.04 8.27 -6.72
CA ASP A 174 -26.64 8.17 -8.08
C ASP A 174 -27.72 7.08 -8.27
N ASP A 175 -27.79 6.05 -7.42
CA ASP A 175 -28.61 4.85 -7.75
C ASP A 175 -29.92 4.67 -6.97
N GLY A 176 -30.30 5.57 -6.04
CA GLY A 176 -31.53 5.41 -5.22
C GLY A 176 -31.60 4.14 -4.34
N ARG A 177 -30.71 3.18 -4.58
CA ARG A 177 -30.32 2.01 -3.80
C ARG A 177 -28.92 2.32 -3.29
N GLY A 178 -28.84 3.00 -2.14
CA GLY A 178 -27.64 3.63 -1.61
C GLY A 178 -26.36 2.82 -1.84
N GLY A 179 -25.52 3.29 -2.77
CA GLY A 179 -24.20 2.70 -3.02
C GLY A 179 -23.29 3.02 -1.85
N SER A 180 -23.32 2.16 -0.84
CA SER A 180 -22.65 2.42 0.41
C SER A 180 -21.13 2.37 0.25
N SER A 181 -20.45 3.37 0.83
CA SER A 181 -19.00 3.36 1.06
C SER A 181 -18.54 1.98 1.52
N LEU A 182 -17.38 1.54 1.02
CA LEU A 182 -16.83 0.22 1.31
C LEU A 182 -16.66 0.02 2.81
N LEU A 183 -16.22 1.07 3.52
CA LEU A 183 -16.01 1.04 4.96
C LEU A 183 -16.98 2.01 5.65
N LYS A 184 -18.06 1.45 6.20
CA LYS A 184 -19.10 2.22 6.90
C LYS A 184 -18.70 2.51 8.33
N GLY A 185 -19.09 3.68 8.83
CA GLY A 185 -18.89 4.06 10.23
C GLY A 185 -17.44 4.39 10.61
N LEU A 186 -16.57 4.60 9.62
CA LEU A 186 -15.23 5.16 9.85
C LEU A 186 -15.22 6.67 9.60
N ASP A 187 -14.44 7.37 10.41
CA ASP A 187 -14.16 8.79 10.22
C ASP A 187 -13.16 9.02 9.09
N TYR A 188 -13.30 10.16 8.42
CA TYR A 188 -12.33 10.57 7.41
C TYR A 188 -10.99 10.95 8.06
N PHE A 189 -9.90 10.68 7.34
CA PHE A 189 -8.56 11.07 7.77
C PHE A 189 -8.49 12.59 7.96
N PRO A 190 -7.96 13.07 9.10
CA PRO A 190 -8.11 14.46 9.50
C PRO A 190 -7.38 15.42 8.56
N SER A 191 -8.05 16.53 8.28
CA SER A 191 -7.53 17.60 7.44
C SER A 191 -6.19 18.13 7.94
N GLY A 192 -5.26 18.35 7.01
CA GLY A 192 -3.91 18.83 7.32
C GLY A 192 -2.92 17.73 7.69
N SER A 193 -3.34 16.47 7.79
CA SER A 193 -2.46 15.31 7.77
C SER A 193 -2.14 14.90 6.33
N VAL A 194 -0.98 14.28 6.13
CA VAL A 194 -0.51 13.84 4.80
C VAL A 194 -0.33 12.32 4.83
N LEU A 195 -0.60 11.67 3.69
CA LEU A 195 -0.19 10.30 3.46
C LEU A 195 0.71 10.27 2.23
N ASP A 196 1.76 9.48 2.32
CA ASP A 196 2.82 9.34 1.33
C ASP A 196 3.09 7.86 1.01
N GLY A 197 4.13 7.61 0.20
CA GLY A 197 4.55 6.27 -0.17
C GLY A 197 3.54 5.50 -1.04
N LEU A 198 3.58 4.17 -0.90
CA LEU A 198 2.84 3.26 -1.78
C LEU A 198 1.32 3.39 -1.61
N ALA A 199 0.82 3.55 -0.39
CA ALA A 199 -0.62 3.71 -0.14
C ALA A 199 -1.21 4.92 -0.86
N ALA A 200 -0.50 6.07 -0.77
CA ALA A 200 -0.89 7.29 -1.47
C ALA A 200 -0.82 7.10 -3.00
N ALA A 201 0.24 6.48 -3.51
CA ALA A 201 0.39 6.21 -4.94
C ALA A 201 -0.72 5.30 -5.49
N LEU A 202 -1.12 4.27 -4.74
CA LEU A 202 -2.22 3.36 -5.09
C LEU A 202 -3.57 4.09 -5.12
N LEU A 203 -3.86 4.91 -4.10
CA LEU A 203 -5.11 5.66 -4.06
C LEU A 203 -5.16 6.71 -5.18
N ALA A 204 -4.05 7.41 -5.43
CA ALA A 204 -3.93 8.36 -6.54
C ALA A 204 -4.13 7.65 -7.89
N ARG A 205 -3.56 6.46 -8.07
CA ARG A 205 -3.75 5.64 -9.26
C ARG A 205 -5.22 5.26 -9.47
N CYS A 206 -5.94 4.88 -8.40
CA CYS A 206 -7.39 4.63 -8.47
C CYS A 206 -8.13 5.88 -8.93
N GLN A 207 -7.83 7.04 -8.33
CA GLN A 207 -8.44 8.32 -8.68
C GLN A 207 -8.21 8.69 -10.17
N MET A 208 -6.99 8.54 -10.68
CA MET A 208 -6.66 8.80 -12.08
C MET A 208 -7.38 7.85 -13.06
N ARG A 209 -7.56 6.59 -12.68
CA ARG A 209 -8.26 5.57 -13.48
C ARG A 209 -9.78 5.60 -13.28
N LYS A 210 -10.32 6.49 -12.44
CA LYS A 210 -11.74 6.54 -12.02
C LYS A 210 -12.23 5.22 -11.40
N ILE A 211 -11.33 4.47 -10.77
CA ILE A 211 -11.65 3.25 -10.03
C ILE A 211 -12.09 3.63 -8.62
N ARG A 212 -13.08 2.91 -8.10
CA ARG A 212 -13.57 3.08 -6.73
C ARG A 212 -12.52 2.59 -5.73
N GLY A 213 -11.75 3.53 -5.17
CA GLY A 213 -10.72 3.24 -4.17
C GLY A 213 -11.07 3.77 -2.77
N THR A 214 -10.78 2.96 -1.75
CA THR A 214 -10.80 3.33 -0.32
C THR A 214 -9.46 2.97 0.31
N LEU A 215 -8.84 3.92 1.00
CA LEU A 215 -7.66 3.73 1.83
C LEU A 215 -8.06 3.79 3.29
N CYS A 216 -7.80 2.72 4.04
CA CYS A 216 -7.99 2.62 5.47
C CYS A 216 -6.62 2.72 6.14
N VAL A 217 -6.48 3.63 7.11
CA VAL A 217 -5.25 3.79 7.87
C VAL A 217 -5.50 3.53 9.34
N SER A 218 -4.71 2.63 9.94
CA SER A 218 -4.83 2.27 11.36
C SER A 218 -3.69 2.85 12.20
N TRP A 219 -3.97 3.06 13.48
CA TRP A 219 -3.02 3.43 14.51
C TRP A 219 -3.32 2.66 15.80
N PRO A 220 -2.30 2.22 16.57
CA PRO A 220 -0.87 2.23 16.26
C PRO A 220 -0.49 1.31 15.08
N ARG A 221 0.76 1.41 14.62
CA ARG A 221 1.29 0.59 13.51
C ARG A 221 1.31 -0.91 13.83
N HIS A 222 1.35 -1.25 15.12
CA HIS A 222 1.43 -2.62 15.60
C HIS A 222 0.57 -2.79 16.85
N GLY A 223 0.16 -4.03 17.13
CA GLY A 223 -0.55 -4.38 18.36
C GLY A 223 -1.76 -5.27 18.11
N VAL A 224 -1.99 -6.19 19.04
CA VAL A 224 -3.09 -7.18 18.98
C VAL A 224 -4.45 -6.49 18.86
N SER A 225 -4.66 -5.41 19.60
CA SER A 225 -5.92 -4.67 19.59
C SER A 225 -6.22 -4.00 18.23
N VAL A 226 -5.18 -3.53 17.53
CA VAL A 226 -5.32 -2.98 16.18
C VAL A 226 -5.62 -4.07 15.16
N VAL A 227 -4.97 -5.24 15.30
CA VAL A 227 -5.28 -6.44 14.50
C VAL A 227 -6.76 -6.80 14.65
N ALA A 228 -7.24 -6.91 15.89
CA ALA A 228 -8.65 -7.22 16.18
C ALA A 228 -9.61 -6.18 15.60
N MET A 229 -9.26 -4.89 15.66
CA MET A 229 -10.07 -3.82 15.07
C MET A 229 -10.12 -3.91 13.54
N VAL A 230 -8.97 -4.08 12.87
CA VAL A 230 -8.91 -4.23 11.41
C VAL A 230 -9.66 -5.49 10.95
N MET A 231 -9.52 -6.58 11.69
CA MET A 231 -10.24 -7.83 11.45
C MET A 231 -11.75 -7.66 11.55
N SER A 232 -12.24 -7.07 12.65
CA SER A 232 -13.68 -6.77 12.85
C SER A 232 -14.24 -5.89 11.74
N LEU A 233 -13.47 -4.87 11.32
CA LEU A 233 -13.84 -3.98 10.22
C LEU A 233 -13.95 -4.73 8.88
N LEU A 234 -13.00 -5.64 8.59
CA LEU A 234 -13.04 -6.46 7.39
C LEU A 234 -14.23 -7.43 7.39
N GLN A 235 -14.49 -8.11 8.51
CA GLN A 235 -15.65 -9.02 8.63
C GLN A 235 -16.98 -8.29 8.44
N ARG A 236 -17.09 -7.09 9.03
CA ARG A 236 -18.34 -6.32 9.01
C ARG A 236 -18.66 -5.72 7.65
N ASN A 237 -17.67 -5.42 6.81
CA ASN A 237 -17.88 -4.59 5.63
C ASN A 237 -17.44 -5.22 4.30
N VAL A 238 -16.51 -6.18 4.33
CA VAL A 238 -15.77 -6.62 3.14
C VAL A 238 -15.82 -8.14 2.96
N LEU A 239 -15.44 -8.87 4.00
CA LEU A 239 -15.26 -10.31 3.98
C LEU A 239 -16.44 -11.03 4.64
N HIS A 240 -17.65 -10.71 4.20
CA HIS A 240 -18.86 -11.38 4.66
C HIS A 240 -18.78 -12.88 4.30
N GLY A 241 -18.73 -13.76 5.31
CA GLY A 241 -18.69 -15.21 5.10
C GLY A 241 -17.30 -15.86 5.14
N PHE A 242 -16.22 -15.09 5.31
CA PHE A 242 -14.90 -15.66 5.61
C PHE A 242 -14.79 -15.91 7.11
N ASP A 243 -14.50 -17.17 7.48
CA ASP A 243 -14.20 -17.51 8.86
C ASP A 243 -12.83 -16.98 9.24
N LEU A 244 -12.81 -15.91 10.05
CA LEU A 244 -11.58 -15.38 10.64
C LEU A 244 -11.46 -15.78 12.12
N SER A 245 -12.38 -16.59 12.67
CA SER A 245 -12.38 -16.94 14.10
C SER A 245 -11.08 -17.60 14.58
N SER A 246 -10.41 -18.35 13.70
CA SER A 246 -9.13 -19.00 13.98
C SER A 246 -7.94 -18.05 14.20
N ILE A 247 -8.09 -16.75 13.90
CA ILE A 247 -7.02 -15.75 14.06
C ILE A 247 -6.85 -15.34 15.54
N GLY A 248 -7.89 -15.50 16.36
CA GLY A 248 -7.84 -15.19 17.80
C GLY A 248 -6.83 -16.05 18.57
N ASP A 249 -6.67 -17.31 18.17
CA ASP A 249 -5.79 -18.26 18.86
C ASP A 249 -4.31 -18.08 18.51
N SER A 250 -3.99 -17.41 17.39
CA SER A 250 -2.61 -17.17 16.93
C SER A 250 -2.01 -15.84 17.40
N MET A 251 -2.74 -15.06 18.21
CA MET A 251 -2.39 -13.66 18.54
C MET A 251 -1.04 -13.50 19.25
N ASP A 252 -0.48 -14.55 19.86
CA ASP A 252 0.86 -14.54 20.45
C ASP A 252 1.97 -14.29 19.41
N GLU A 253 1.82 -14.76 18.17
CA GLU A 253 2.80 -14.52 17.10
C GLU A 253 2.82 -13.07 16.62
N SER A 254 1.69 -12.35 16.77
CA SER A 254 1.60 -10.94 16.37
C SER A 254 2.53 -10.03 17.19
N SER A 255 2.76 -10.38 18.45
CA SER A 255 3.68 -9.68 19.35
C SER A 255 5.14 -9.81 18.86
N ARG A 256 5.54 -11.01 18.41
CA ARG A 256 6.89 -11.25 17.84
C ARG A 256 7.08 -10.55 16.50
N PHE A 257 6.06 -10.57 15.64
CA PHE A 257 6.11 -9.89 14.35
C PHE A 257 6.23 -8.36 14.50
N SER A 258 5.54 -7.79 15.49
CA SER A 258 5.67 -6.37 15.81
C SER A 258 7.08 -5.98 16.26
N SER A 259 7.76 -6.86 17.02
CA SER A 259 9.13 -6.62 17.45
C SER A 259 10.14 -6.66 16.30
N ILE A 260 9.92 -7.47 15.26
CA ILE A 260 10.83 -7.59 14.11
C ILE A 260 10.79 -6.33 13.23
N LYS A 261 9.63 -5.66 13.10
CA LYS A 261 9.50 -4.39 12.37
C LYS A 261 9.87 -3.14 13.20
N ASN A 262 10.15 -3.29 14.49
CA ASN A 262 10.56 -2.20 15.39
C ASN A 262 12.05 -1.84 15.31
N TYR A 263 12.82 -2.43 14.39
CA TYR A 263 14.11 -1.88 14.01
C TYR A 263 13.91 -0.93 12.83
N PRO A 264 13.74 0.39 13.05
CA PRO A 264 14.18 1.33 12.05
C PRO A 264 15.68 1.03 11.85
N PHE A 265 16.07 0.72 10.62
CA PHE A 265 17.46 0.92 10.24
C PHE A 265 17.72 2.41 10.44
N ASP A 266 18.34 2.72 11.57
CA ASP A 266 19.01 3.98 11.87
C ASP A 266 20.24 4.03 10.94
N SER A 267 20.01 4.35 9.67
CA SER A 267 21.05 4.48 8.66
C SER A 267 21.17 5.91 8.15
N ASP A 268 20.86 6.90 9.00
CA ASP A 268 21.17 8.32 8.77
C ASP A 268 22.38 8.78 9.60
N MET A 269 23.25 7.86 10.02
CA MET A 269 24.57 8.17 10.56
C MET A 269 25.62 7.79 9.52
N TYR A 270 25.83 8.68 8.55
CA TYR A 270 27.08 9.03 7.86
C TYR A 270 26.78 9.62 6.47
N THR A 271 26.48 10.92 6.44
CA THR A 271 26.92 11.86 5.41
C THR A 271 27.04 13.24 6.02
#